data_AF-A0A2V3HXV8-F1
#
_entry.id   AF-A0A2V3HXV8-F1
#
_cell.length_a   1.000
_cell.length_b   1.000
_cell.length_c   1.000
_cell.angle_alpha   90.00
_cell.angle_beta   90.00
_cell.angle_gamma   90.00
#
_symmetry.space_group_name_H-M   'P 1'
#
loop_
_entity.id
_entity.type
_entity.pdbx_description
1 polymer ?
#
loop_
_entity_poly.entity_id
_entity_poly.type
_entity_poly.pdbx_seq_one_letter_code
_entity_poly.pdbx_strand_id
1 'polypeptide(L)'
;MPEDELARSLGLSTWISETEGIGGLLKVRVEDFRVEEVARTPALDHKGRFTVARITLTDWETNRFVSRLARELSISRKRIFFSGTKDKRAVTTQLFVIDAPVHKVEGVELKDVDIEVLGRSHQKLRLGDHERNRFTVVVRGCAYADGTPMSGEQAVEQVDSIIAALDARLGEARFPNWIGPQRFGSMRPVTAEVGRHVLEGDFQGAVDTYLGMPGLRESEEVALFRECWRKQQSVEAALEVIPRQLGFERDMLNHLKRRENDWRGAFRKLPNNLQLMTIHALQSLVFNHVLVERIERDMPLTSPLVGDLVGPLLEGGKVDVGKLSTVEGDTLDRIARNCRLGRLAVTGPLPGSESVAALDEVGELERAVLVDLGLDSTDWKVPEIPRLTTKGTRRALTAQFVELTHEAAAVVEEGDLSYRWTDGPQPGECWHPDGGAVRFRFSLPPGTYATTLMRELMRTPIHQQ
;
A
#
# COMPACT_ATOMS: atom_id res chain seq x y z
N MET A 1 -13.18 2.58 18.40
CA MET A 1 -12.72 3.76 17.66
C MET A 1 -13.82 4.13 16.68
N PRO A 2 -14.58 5.23 16.88
CA PRO A 2 -15.36 5.86 15.81
C PRO A 2 -14.56 5.97 14.50
N GLU A 3 -15.25 5.95 13.36
CA GLU A 3 -14.64 5.74 12.03
C GLU A 3 -13.64 6.83 11.62
N ASP A 4 -13.93 8.08 11.98
CA ASP A 4 -13.02 9.22 11.82
C ASP A 4 -11.75 9.10 12.67
N GLU A 5 -11.83 8.42 13.81
CA GLU A 5 -10.71 8.24 14.72
C GLU A 5 -9.66 7.29 14.14
N LEU A 6 -10.09 6.23 13.42
CA LEU A 6 -9.15 5.38 12.71
C LEU A 6 -8.43 6.15 11.60
N ALA A 7 -9.18 6.88 10.79
CA ALA A 7 -8.59 7.68 9.72
C ALA A 7 -7.60 8.70 10.24
N ARG A 8 -7.96 9.38 11.34
CA ARG A 8 -7.07 10.32 12.02
C ARG A 8 -5.82 9.62 12.57
N SER A 9 -5.96 8.48 13.25
CA SER A 9 -4.80 7.75 13.80
C SER A 9 -3.79 7.33 12.72
N LEU A 10 -4.26 7.01 11.51
CA LEU A 10 -3.42 6.62 10.38
C LEU A 10 -2.86 7.82 9.57
N GLY A 11 -3.23 9.06 9.92
CA GLY A 11 -2.89 10.26 9.15
C GLY A 11 -3.56 10.28 7.77
N LEU A 12 -4.78 9.75 7.68
CA LEU A 12 -5.55 9.57 6.44
C LEU A 12 -6.93 10.24 6.52
N SER A 13 -7.12 11.20 7.42
CA SER A 13 -8.36 11.99 7.58
C SER A 13 -8.41 13.30 6.78
N THR A 14 -7.29 13.72 6.19
CA THR A 14 -7.15 15.07 5.60
C THR A 14 -7.11 15.00 4.07
N TRP A 15 -7.59 16.07 3.41
CA TRP A 15 -7.68 16.20 1.95
C TRP A 15 -6.94 17.45 1.49
N ILE A 16 -6.34 17.42 0.29
CA ILE A 16 -5.59 18.57 -0.24
C ILE A 16 -6.49 19.70 -0.79
N SER A 17 -7.74 19.38 -1.10
CA SER A 17 -8.77 20.32 -1.56
C SER A 17 -10.11 20.04 -0.88
N GLU A 18 -11.03 21.01 -0.89
CA GLU A 18 -12.35 20.91 -0.24
C GLU A 18 -13.45 20.27 -1.12
N THR A 19 -13.12 19.87 -2.36
CA THR A 19 -14.10 19.27 -3.31
C THR A 19 -14.71 17.98 -2.77
N GLU A 20 -16.00 17.72 -2.93
CA GLU A 20 -16.57 16.42 -2.56
C GLU A 20 -16.04 15.28 -3.44
N GLY A 21 -16.10 14.04 -2.93
CA GLY A 21 -15.70 12.85 -3.69
C GLY A 21 -16.87 12.22 -4.44
N ILE A 22 -16.56 11.23 -5.27
CA ILE A 22 -17.59 10.48 -6.02
C ILE A 22 -18.18 9.28 -5.25
N GLY A 23 -17.68 9.00 -4.05
CA GLY A 23 -18.07 7.80 -3.30
C GLY A 23 -17.67 6.51 -4.04
N GLY A 24 -18.52 5.50 -3.93
CA GLY A 24 -18.46 4.25 -4.69
C GLY A 24 -17.54 3.17 -4.12
N LEU A 25 -17.57 2.00 -4.74
CA LEU A 25 -16.81 0.82 -4.33
C LEU A 25 -15.78 0.39 -5.37
N LEU A 26 -14.62 -0.03 -4.87
CA LEU A 26 -13.59 -0.72 -5.66
C LEU A 26 -13.77 -2.23 -5.57
N LYS A 27 -13.25 -2.95 -6.58
CA LYS A 27 -13.15 -4.42 -6.57
C LYS A 27 -14.49 -5.13 -6.31
N VAL A 28 -15.59 -4.52 -6.78
CA VAL A 28 -16.92 -5.14 -6.77
C VAL A 28 -16.89 -6.43 -7.59
N ARG A 29 -16.23 -6.39 -8.75
CA ARG A 29 -15.80 -7.58 -9.51
C ARG A 29 -14.28 -7.66 -9.54
N VAL A 30 -13.74 -8.85 -9.82
CA VAL A 30 -12.28 -9.02 -10.03
C VAL A 30 -11.81 -8.21 -11.25
N GLU A 31 -12.63 -8.15 -12.31
CA GLU A 31 -12.29 -7.42 -13.54
C GLU A 31 -12.33 -5.89 -13.40
N ASP A 32 -12.96 -5.37 -12.35
CA ASP A 32 -13.02 -3.94 -12.06
C ASP A 32 -11.67 -3.39 -11.62
N PHE A 33 -10.71 -4.25 -11.31
CA PHE A 33 -9.38 -3.84 -10.91
C PHE A 33 -8.34 -4.57 -11.75
N ARG A 34 -7.80 -3.89 -12.75
CA ARG A 34 -6.77 -4.44 -13.64
C ARG A 34 -5.45 -3.73 -13.42
N VAL A 35 -4.37 -4.50 -13.36
CA VAL A 35 -3.00 -4.00 -13.21
C VAL A 35 -2.12 -4.60 -14.28
N GLU A 36 -1.63 -3.78 -15.20
CA GLU A 36 -0.67 -4.17 -16.21
C GLU A 36 0.70 -3.59 -15.86
N GLU A 37 1.70 -4.46 -15.73
CA GLU A 37 3.08 -4.05 -15.54
C GLU A 37 3.65 -3.52 -16.85
N VAL A 38 4.09 -2.26 -16.83
CA VAL A 38 4.85 -1.67 -17.92
C VAL A 38 6.33 -1.86 -17.60
N ALA A 39 6.94 -2.84 -18.25
CA ALA A 39 8.34 -3.17 -18.11
C ALA A 39 8.98 -3.36 -19.48
N ARG A 40 10.30 -3.09 -19.56
CA ARG A 40 11.08 -3.35 -20.76
C ARG A 40 11.25 -4.85 -20.93
N THR A 41 10.75 -5.40 -22.04
CA THR A 41 10.98 -6.80 -22.38
C THR A 41 12.49 -7.07 -22.47
N PRO A 42 12.99 -8.11 -21.78
CA PRO A 42 14.38 -8.53 -21.92
C PRO A 42 14.77 -8.77 -23.37
N ALA A 43 16.04 -8.53 -23.72
CA ALA A 43 16.53 -8.75 -25.08
C ALA A 43 16.31 -10.22 -25.48
N LEU A 44 15.56 -10.42 -26.58
CA LEU A 44 15.18 -11.75 -27.04
C LEU A 44 16.26 -12.36 -27.94
N ASP A 45 16.54 -13.64 -27.71
CA ASP A 45 17.42 -14.47 -28.51
C ASP A 45 16.89 -15.91 -28.46
N HIS A 46 16.65 -16.53 -29.62
CA HIS A 46 16.25 -17.94 -29.76
C HIS A 46 17.20 -18.94 -29.06
N LYS A 47 18.48 -18.58 -28.90
CA LYS A 47 19.49 -19.36 -28.15
C LYS A 47 19.50 -19.05 -26.65
N GLY A 48 18.68 -18.09 -26.21
CA GLY A 48 18.50 -17.68 -24.83
C GLY A 48 18.20 -18.86 -23.93
N ARG A 49 18.71 -18.86 -22.69
CA ARG A 49 18.46 -19.95 -21.74
C ARG A 49 16.99 -19.96 -21.27
N PHE A 50 16.49 -18.79 -20.92
CA PHE A 50 15.20 -18.63 -20.25
C PHE A 50 14.08 -18.37 -21.26
N THR A 51 12.86 -18.81 -20.94
CA THR A 51 11.64 -18.42 -21.65
C THR A 51 11.07 -17.16 -21.02
N VAL A 52 10.76 -16.16 -21.84
CA VAL A 52 10.11 -14.92 -21.42
C VAL A 52 8.63 -15.04 -21.77
N ALA A 53 7.76 -14.83 -20.80
CA ALA A 53 6.31 -14.87 -20.99
C ALA A 53 5.65 -13.66 -20.34
N ARG A 54 4.63 -13.11 -20.99
CA ARG A 54 3.66 -12.21 -20.39
C ARG A 54 2.53 -13.08 -19.86
N ILE A 55 2.26 -12.98 -18.56
CA ILE A 55 1.27 -13.83 -17.90
C ILE A 55 0.19 -12.94 -17.31
N THR A 56 -1.07 -13.23 -17.67
CA THR A 56 -2.26 -12.62 -17.09
C THR A 56 -2.87 -13.57 -16.07
N LEU A 57 -3.13 -13.07 -14.87
CA LEU A 57 -3.64 -13.81 -13.74
C LEU A 57 -4.94 -13.16 -13.25
N THR A 58 -6.01 -13.95 -13.09
CA THR A 58 -7.30 -13.49 -12.56
C THR A 58 -7.54 -14.09 -11.17
N ASP A 59 -7.62 -13.24 -10.13
CA ASP A 59 -7.79 -13.64 -8.71
C ASP A 59 -6.68 -14.55 -8.13
N TRP A 60 -5.44 -14.41 -8.61
CA TRP A 60 -4.29 -15.16 -8.09
C TRP A 60 -3.33 -14.29 -7.27
N GLU A 61 -2.85 -14.84 -6.16
CA GLU A 61 -1.66 -14.32 -5.49
C GLU A 61 -0.42 -14.83 -6.23
N THR A 62 0.53 -13.93 -6.52
CA THR A 62 1.69 -14.21 -7.38
C THR A 62 2.53 -15.38 -6.88
N ASN A 63 2.81 -15.49 -5.57
CA ASN A 63 3.63 -16.59 -5.03
C ASN A 63 2.90 -17.95 -5.08
N ARG A 64 1.58 -17.96 -4.88
CA ARG A 64 0.73 -19.15 -5.08
C ARG A 64 0.79 -19.61 -6.53
N PHE A 65 0.66 -18.69 -7.48
CA PHE A 65 0.81 -18.98 -8.91
C PHE A 65 2.21 -19.53 -9.22
N VAL A 66 3.28 -18.86 -8.78
CA VAL A 66 4.67 -19.32 -8.98
C VAL A 66 4.89 -20.73 -8.43
N SER A 67 4.30 -21.04 -7.27
CA SER A 67 4.38 -22.37 -6.67
C SER A 67 3.65 -23.43 -7.51
N ARG A 68 2.48 -23.09 -8.08
CA ARG A 68 1.73 -23.97 -8.99
C ARG A 68 2.49 -24.17 -10.30
N LEU A 69 2.94 -23.09 -10.94
CA LEU A 69 3.69 -23.13 -12.20
C LEU A 69 4.98 -23.95 -12.06
N ALA A 70 5.73 -23.76 -10.96
CA ALA A 70 6.94 -24.54 -10.69
C ALA A 70 6.66 -26.05 -10.64
N ARG A 71 5.51 -26.45 -10.07
CA ARG A 71 5.10 -27.85 -10.01
C ARG A 71 4.73 -28.40 -11.38
N GLU A 72 3.93 -27.67 -12.17
CA GLU A 72 3.59 -28.09 -13.54
C GLU A 72 4.84 -28.27 -14.41
N LEU A 73 5.81 -27.35 -14.27
CA LEU A 73 7.05 -27.40 -15.03
C LEU A 73 8.10 -28.38 -14.45
N SER A 74 7.84 -28.97 -13.28
CA SER A 74 8.79 -29.80 -12.53
C SER A 74 10.15 -29.11 -12.29
N ILE A 75 10.12 -27.83 -11.90
CA ILE A 75 11.29 -27.03 -11.57
C ILE A 75 11.20 -26.44 -10.16
N SER A 76 12.33 -25.97 -9.63
CA SER A 76 12.33 -25.19 -8.38
C SER A 76 11.66 -23.83 -8.59
N ARG A 77 10.88 -23.35 -7.59
CA ARG A 77 10.35 -21.97 -7.58
C ARG A 77 11.41 -20.88 -7.77
N LYS A 78 12.66 -21.15 -7.36
CA LYS A 78 13.79 -20.21 -7.50
C LYS A 78 14.24 -20.00 -8.96
N ARG A 79 13.66 -20.76 -9.89
CA ARG A 79 13.92 -20.72 -11.33
C ARG A 79 12.86 -19.92 -12.12
N ILE A 80 11.95 -19.25 -11.41
CA ILE A 80 10.93 -18.36 -11.96
C ILE A 80 11.21 -16.96 -11.41
N PHE A 81 11.44 -16.00 -12.30
CA PHE A 81 11.85 -14.63 -11.98
C PHE A 81 10.76 -13.64 -12.44
N PHE A 82 10.43 -12.66 -11.60
CA PHE A 82 9.42 -11.63 -11.86
C PHE A 82 9.76 -10.35 -11.07
N SER A 83 9.21 -9.20 -11.48
CA SER A 83 9.67 -7.89 -11.00
C SER A 83 9.01 -7.41 -9.69
N GLY A 84 7.88 -8.02 -9.31
CA GLY A 84 7.15 -7.73 -8.07
C GLY A 84 5.85 -8.51 -7.97
N THR A 85 5.24 -8.51 -6.79
CA THR A 85 3.89 -9.05 -6.58
C THR A 85 2.84 -7.99 -6.92
N LYS A 86 1.69 -8.41 -7.44
CA LYS A 86 0.52 -7.53 -7.68
C LYS A 86 -0.63 -7.91 -6.75
N ASP A 87 -1.70 -7.12 -6.78
CA ASP A 87 -2.93 -7.40 -6.05
C ASP A 87 -3.49 -8.79 -6.38
N LYS A 88 -3.83 -9.57 -5.35
CA LYS A 88 -4.49 -10.86 -5.53
C LYS A 88 -5.85 -10.70 -6.22
N ARG A 89 -6.72 -9.88 -5.62
CA ARG A 89 -8.10 -9.68 -6.08
C ARG A 89 -8.13 -8.64 -7.20
N ALA A 90 -7.63 -9.03 -8.36
CA ALA A 90 -7.46 -8.23 -9.55
C ALA A 90 -7.23 -9.13 -10.78
N VAL A 91 -7.33 -8.54 -11.98
CA VAL A 91 -6.72 -9.10 -13.20
C VAL A 91 -5.35 -8.46 -13.36
N THR A 92 -4.29 -9.26 -13.29
CA THR A 92 -2.91 -8.73 -13.28
C THR A 92 -2.11 -9.31 -14.42
N THR A 93 -1.44 -8.46 -15.19
CA THR A 93 -0.59 -8.86 -16.33
C THR A 93 0.83 -8.40 -16.06
N GLN A 94 1.79 -9.33 -16.07
CA GLN A 94 3.20 -9.00 -15.83
C GLN A 94 4.17 -9.94 -16.56
N LEU A 95 5.44 -9.53 -16.64
CA LEU A 95 6.48 -10.35 -17.25
C LEU A 95 7.03 -11.38 -16.26
N PHE A 96 7.21 -12.60 -16.75
CA PHE A 96 7.93 -13.67 -16.08
C PHE A 96 9.08 -14.15 -16.96
N VAL A 97 10.21 -14.44 -16.32
CA VAL A 97 11.35 -15.14 -16.93
C VAL A 97 11.47 -16.51 -16.26
N ILE A 98 11.38 -17.56 -17.05
CA ILE A 98 11.24 -18.93 -16.58
C ILE A 98 12.40 -19.76 -17.13
N ASP A 99 13.14 -20.44 -16.26
CA ASP A 99 14.22 -21.34 -16.67
C ASP A 99 13.66 -22.73 -17.06
N ALA A 100 12.84 -22.72 -18.12
CA ALA A 100 12.24 -23.90 -18.76
C ALA A 100 12.14 -23.70 -20.28
N PRO A 101 12.09 -24.78 -21.08
CA PRO A 101 11.88 -24.71 -22.54
C PRO A 101 10.52 -24.09 -22.91
N VAL A 102 10.45 -23.41 -24.06
CA VAL A 102 9.24 -22.74 -24.59
C VAL A 102 8.04 -23.68 -24.64
N HIS A 103 8.16 -24.83 -25.31
CA HIS A 103 7.06 -25.80 -25.44
C HIS A 103 6.49 -26.29 -24.09
N LYS A 104 7.32 -26.31 -23.02
CA LYS A 104 6.83 -26.68 -21.68
C LYS A 104 6.02 -25.57 -21.05
N VAL A 105 6.39 -24.31 -21.29
CA VAL A 105 5.69 -23.14 -20.76
C VAL A 105 4.38 -22.92 -21.53
N GLU A 106 4.39 -23.07 -22.85
CA GLU A 106 3.19 -22.99 -23.70
C GLU A 106 2.17 -24.09 -23.39
N GLY A 107 2.63 -25.28 -23.02
CA GLY A 107 1.77 -26.41 -22.66
C GLY A 107 1.15 -26.33 -21.26
N VAL A 108 1.38 -25.26 -20.49
CA VAL A 108 0.79 -25.10 -19.15
C VAL A 108 -0.64 -24.57 -19.29
N GLU A 109 -1.61 -25.41 -18.93
CA GLU A 109 -3.01 -25.02 -18.81
C GLU A 109 -3.40 -24.90 -17.33
N LEU A 110 -3.78 -23.69 -16.93
CA LEU A 110 -4.26 -23.40 -15.58
C LEU A 110 -5.50 -22.53 -15.68
N LYS A 111 -6.52 -22.84 -14.87
CA LYS A 111 -7.73 -22.02 -14.78
C LYS A 111 -7.37 -20.59 -14.34
N ASP A 112 -8.00 -19.59 -14.96
CA ASP A 112 -7.86 -18.18 -14.61
C ASP A 112 -6.43 -17.63 -14.83
N VAL A 113 -5.66 -18.27 -15.72
CA VAL A 113 -4.30 -17.91 -16.11
C VAL A 113 -4.20 -17.94 -17.63
N ASP A 114 -3.64 -16.88 -18.21
CA ASP A 114 -3.29 -16.80 -19.63
C ASP A 114 -1.78 -16.56 -19.76
N ILE A 115 -1.11 -17.35 -20.61
CA ILE A 115 0.34 -17.33 -20.79
C ILE A 115 0.66 -17.02 -22.25
N GLU A 116 1.14 -15.82 -22.51
CA GLU A 116 1.67 -15.39 -23.80
C GLU A 116 3.20 -15.53 -23.80
N VAL A 117 3.74 -16.51 -24.51
CA VAL A 117 5.20 -16.66 -24.65
C VAL A 117 5.74 -15.66 -25.68
N LEU A 118 6.66 -14.81 -25.24
CA LEU A 118 7.26 -13.76 -26.08
C LEU A 118 8.53 -14.25 -26.81
N GLY A 119 9.21 -15.26 -26.25
CA GLY A 119 10.43 -15.82 -26.82
C GLY A 119 11.42 -16.29 -25.75
N ARG A 120 12.70 -16.28 -26.09
CA ARG A 120 13.78 -16.69 -25.19
C ARG A 120 14.76 -15.57 -24.91
N SER A 121 15.44 -15.58 -23.76
CA SER A 121 16.43 -14.57 -23.38
C SER A 121 17.55 -15.17 -22.52
N HIS A 122 18.71 -14.49 -22.49
CA HIS A 122 19.79 -14.76 -21.54
C HIS A 122 19.64 -13.97 -20.23
N GLN A 123 18.73 -13.00 -20.19
CA GLN A 123 18.52 -12.10 -19.06
C GLN A 123 17.48 -12.65 -18.09
N LYS A 124 17.63 -12.32 -16.81
CA LYS A 124 16.64 -12.55 -15.76
C LYS A 124 16.00 -11.21 -15.38
N LEU A 125 14.77 -11.26 -14.89
CA LEU A 125 14.16 -10.13 -14.21
C LEU A 125 14.66 -10.03 -12.76
N ARG A 126 14.82 -8.81 -12.29
CA ARG A 126 15.11 -8.44 -10.91
C ARG A 126 13.92 -7.69 -10.32
N LEU A 127 13.90 -7.62 -8.99
CA LEU A 127 12.88 -6.87 -8.28
C LEU A 127 13.00 -5.38 -8.62
N GLY A 128 11.91 -4.78 -9.08
CA GLY A 128 11.89 -3.37 -9.47
C GLY A 128 12.28 -3.07 -10.93
N ASP A 129 12.44 -4.08 -11.79
CA ASP A 129 12.72 -3.89 -13.22
C ASP A 129 11.50 -3.37 -14.04
N HIS A 130 10.43 -2.89 -13.39
CA HIS A 130 9.28 -2.27 -14.05
C HIS A 130 9.32 -0.75 -13.93
N GLU A 131 8.88 -0.06 -14.98
CA GLU A 131 8.89 1.41 -15.06
C GLU A 131 7.66 2.01 -14.39
N ARG A 132 6.50 1.37 -14.55
CA ARG A 132 5.21 1.79 -14.00
C ARG A 132 4.22 0.64 -13.98
N ASN A 133 3.11 0.84 -13.27
CA ASN A 133 1.94 -0.04 -13.31
C ASN A 133 0.79 0.76 -13.94
N ARG A 134 0.23 0.25 -15.03
CA ARG A 134 -0.95 0.79 -15.70
C ARG A 134 -2.17 0.16 -15.06
N PHE A 135 -3.05 0.98 -14.53
CA PHE A 135 -4.27 0.57 -13.88
C PHE A 135 -5.46 0.80 -14.81
N THR A 136 -6.40 -0.13 -14.81
CA THR A 136 -7.78 0.12 -15.23
C THR A 136 -8.68 -0.22 -14.06
N VAL A 137 -9.33 0.79 -13.50
CA VAL A 137 -10.13 0.67 -12.27
C VAL A 137 -11.55 1.11 -12.58
N VAL A 138 -12.54 0.35 -12.12
CA VAL A 138 -13.94 0.75 -12.17
C VAL A 138 -14.42 1.00 -10.74
N VAL A 139 -14.86 2.22 -10.48
CA VAL A 139 -15.59 2.60 -9.26
C VAL A 139 -17.06 2.42 -9.56
N ARG A 140 -17.78 1.65 -8.74
CA ARG A 140 -19.21 1.36 -8.93
C ARG A 140 -20.05 1.91 -7.79
N GLY A 141 -21.29 2.29 -8.09
CA GLY A 141 -22.23 2.78 -7.09
C GLY A 141 -21.85 4.16 -6.56
N CYS A 142 -21.47 5.07 -7.46
CA CYS A 142 -21.09 6.44 -7.10
C CYS A 142 -22.25 7.13 -6.37
N ALA A 143 -21.92 7.90 -5.33
CA ALA A 143 -22.89 8.54 -4.47
C ALA A 143 -22.35 9.86 -3.93
N TYR A 144 -23.26 10.76 -3.59
CA TYR A 144 -22.95 11.96 -2.85
C TYR A 144 -22.65 11.64 -1.38
N ALA A 145 -22.09 12.61 -0.65
CA ALA A 145 -21.75 12.45 0.76
C ALA A 145 -22.95 12.11 1.65
N ASP A 146 -24.17 12.51 1.25
CA ASP A 146 -25.42 12.18 1.93
C ASP A 146 -25.97 10.77 1.63
N GLY A 147 -25.26 10.00 0.78
CA GLY A 147 -25.61 8.65 0.39
C GLY A 147 -26.57 8.56 -0.81
N THR A 148 -27.02 9.69 -1.37
CA THR A 148 -27.88 9.69 -2.56
C THR A 148 -27.10 9.25 -3.82
N PRO A 149 -27.74 8.52 -4.75
CA PRO A 149 -27.05 8.02 -5.94
C PRO A 149 -26.61 9.15 -6.86
N MET A 150 -25.38 9.05 -7.37
CA MET A 150 -24.80 9.95 -8.36
C MET A 150 -24.76 9.25 -9.72
N SER A 151 -25.26 9.89 -10.79
CA SER A 151 -25.21 9.31 -12.13
C SER A 151 -23.76 9.19 -12.63
N GLY A 152 -23.52 8.33 -13.62
CA GLY A 152 -22.17 8.18 -14.21
C GLY A 152 -21.64 9.48 -14.82
N GLU A 153 -22.52 10.30 -15.42
CA GLU A 153 -22.16 11.60 -16.01
C GLU A 153 -21.81 12.61 -14.92
N GLN A 154 -22.62 12.69 -13.86
CA GLN A 154 -22.34 13.55 -12.70
C GLN A 154 -21.02 13.16 -12.01
N ALA A 155 -20.75 11.86 -11.89
CA ALA A 155 -19.50 11.37 -11.31
C ALA A 155 -18.28 11.73 -12.17
N VAL A 156 -18.40 11.72 -13.50
CA VAL A 156 -17.34 12.18 -14.41
C VAL A 156 -17.08 13.68 -14.22
N GLU A 157 -18.13 14.51 -14.22
CA GLU A 157 -17.99 15.96 -13.99
C GLU A 157 -17.37 16.29 -12.62
N GLN A 158 -17.73 15.50 -11.59
CA GLN A 158 -17.15 15.64 -10.27
C GLN A 158 -15.66 15.26 -10.25
N VAL A 159 -15.27 14.19 -10.96
CA VAL A 159 -13.86 13.82 -11.12
C VAL A 159 -13.06 14.93 -11.79
N ASP A 160 -13.59 15.54 -12.86
CA ASP A 160 -12.94 16.68 -13.53
C ASP A 160 -12.69 17.84 -12.54
N SER A 161 -13.69 18.14 -11.71
CA SER A 161 -13.59 19.18 -10.67
C SER A 161 -12.52 18.86 -9.62
N ILE A 162 -12.43 17.60 -9.18
CA ILE A 162 -11.41 17.15 -8.23
C ILE A 162 -10.01 17.25 -8.86
N ILE A 163 -9.84 16.78 -10.10
CA ILE A 163 -8.54 16.85 -10.81
C ILE A 163 -8.10 18.30 -10.97
N ALA A 164 -9.00 19.21 -11.38
CA ALA A 164 -8.68 20.63 -11.48
C ALA A 164 -8.22 21.23 -10.13
N ALA A 165 -8.86 20.82 -9.02
CA ALA A 165 -8.45 21.25 -7.69
C ALA A 165 -7.09 20.68 -7.27
N LEU A 166 -6.79 19.41 -7.60
CA LEU A 166 -5.47 18.81 -7.38
C LEU A 166 -4.40 19.57 -8.17
N ASP A 167 -4.64 19.83 -9.45
CA ASP A 167 -3.70 20.54 -10.32
C ASP A 167 -3.46 21.97 -9.85
N ALA A 168 -4.49 22.67 -9.35
CA ALA A 168 -4.33 24.01 -8.79
C ALA A 168 -3.44 24.02 -7.54
N ARG A 169 -3.51 22.99 -6.69
CA ARG A 169 -2.78 22.91 -5.41
C ARG A 169 -1.39 22.32 -5.56
N LEU A 170 -1.21 21.34 -6.43
CA LEU A 170 -0.01 20.53 -6.53
C LEU A 170 0.74 20.73 -7.86
N GLY A 171 0.09 21.30 -8.86
CA GLY A 171 0.52 21.28 -10.25
C GLY A 171 0.10 20.00 -10.96
N GLU A 172 0.18 20.03 -12.29
CA GLU A 172 -0.36 19.01 -13.19
C GLU A 172 -0.02 17.57 -12.77
N ALA A 173 -1.06 16.74 -12.76
CA ALA A 173 -1.00 15.28 -12.65
C ALA A 173 -0.30 14.77 -11.38
N ARG A 174 -0.50 15.48 -10.25
CA ARG A 174 0.07 15.14 -8.95
C ARG A 174 -1.01 14.94 -7.88
N PHE A 175 -0.67 14.13 -6.89
CA PHE A 175 -1.49 13.89 -5.71
C PHE A 175 -0.61 13.62 -4.49
N PRO A 176 -1.10 13.80 -3.25
CA PRO A 176 -0.30 13.50 -2.06
C PRO A 176 0.03 12.00 -2.00
N ASN A 177 1.28 11.67 -1.69
CA ASN A 177 1.82 10.31 -1.79
C ASN A 177 1.58 9.49 -0.52
N TRP A 178 0.34 9.48 -0.05
CA TRP A 178 -0.09 8.78 1.16
C TRP A 178 0.39 7.33 1.20
N ILE A 179 0.60 6.80 2.40
CA ILE A 179 0.78 5.37 2.62
C ILE A 179 -0.57 4.79 3.05
N GLY A 180 -1.13 3.93 2.21
CA GLY A 180 -2.50 3.41 2.37
C GLY A 180 -2.69 2.46 3.57
N PRO A 181 -3.94 2.21 3.96
CA PRO A 181 -4.31 1.42 5.15
C PRO A 181 -3.78 -0.01 5.12
N GLN A 182 -3.54 -0.57 3.93
CA GLN A 182 -2.97 -1.91 3.75
C GLN A 182 -1.59 -2.07 4.41
N ARG A 183 -0.83 -0.97 4.57
CA ARG A 183 0.48 -1.00 5.24
C ARG A 183 0.37 -1.27 6.74
N PHE A 184 -0.72 -0.81 7.36
CA PHE A 184 -0.97 -0.90 8.79
C PHE A 184 -1.79 -2.15 9.14
N GLY A 185 -2.52 -2.68 8.14
CA GLY A 185 -3.47 -3.78 8.26
C GLY A 185 -4.89 -3.25 8.08
N SER A 186 -5.46 -3.37 6.88
CA SER A 186 -6.63 -2.58 6.45
C SER A 186 -7.79 -2.54 7.45
N MET A 187 -8.21 -3.69 7.97
CA MET A 187 -9.34 -3.81 8.90
C MET A 187 -8.91 -3.88 10.37
N ARG A 188 -7.61 -3.93 10.61
CA ARG A 188 -6.99 -4.08 11.92
C ARG A 188 -5.58 -3.47 11.83
N PRO A 189 -5.42 -2.16 12.11
CA PRO A 189 -4.17 -1.42 11.91
C PRO A 189 -3.08 -1.77 12.94
N VAL A 190 -3.01 -3.03 13.37
CA VAL A 190 -2.19 -3.50 14.50
C VAL A 190 -0.69 -3.42 14.23
N THR A 191 -0.30 -3.35 12.95
CA THR A 191 1.09 -3.50 12.54
C THR A 191 1.97 -2.38 13.11
N ALA A 192 1.46 -1.15 13.18
CA ALA A 192 2.20 -0.03 13.77
C ALA A 192 2.27 -0.14 15.30
N GLU A 193 1.18 -0.50 15.97
CA GLU A 193 1.14 -0.67 17.44
C GLU A 193 2.13 -1.75 17.90
N VAL A 194 2.19 -2.88 17.19
CA VAL A 194 3.21 -3.91 17.46
C VAL A 194 4.61 -3.37 17.21
N GLY A 195 4.79 -2.53 16.18
CA GLY A 195 6.07 -1.89 15.87
C GLY A 195 6.57 -0.99 17.01
N ARG A 196 5.67 -0.26 17.67
CA ARG A 196 5.98 0.58 18.83
C ARG A 196 6.59 -0.24 19.96
N HIS A 197 5.89 -1.28 20.41
CA HIS A 197 6.38 -2.19 21.45
C HIS A 197 7.73 -2.84 21.09
N VAL A 198 7.92 -3.22 19.82
CA VAL A 198 9.18 -3.84 19.37
C VAL A 198 10.37 -2.86 19.45
N LEU A 199 10.16 -1.57 19.17
CA LEU A 199 11.20 -0.55 19.31
C LEU A 199 11.53 -0.22 20.77
N GLU A 200 10.56 -0.33 21.65
CA GLU A 200 10.73 -0.14 23.09
C GLU A 200 11.37 -1.36 23.80
N GLY A 201 11.60 -2.45 23.06
CA GLY A 201 12.10 -3.73 23.61
C GLY A 201 11.02 -4.53 24.36
N ASP A 202 9.78 -4.06 24.38
CA ASP A 202 8.62 -4.69 25.02
C ASP A 202 8.02 -5.79 24.13
N PHE A 203 8.69 -6.93 24.03
CA PHE A 203 8.18 -8.05 23.24
C PHE A 203 6.91 -8.67 23.83
N GLN A 204 6.64 -8.48 25.12
CA GLN A 204 5.40 -8.95 25.73
C GLN A 204 4.23 -8.13 25.20
N GLY A 205 4.30 -6.80 25.30
CA GLY A 205 3.30 -5.89 24.72
C GLY A 205 3.14 -6.09 23.21
N ALA A 206 4.22 -6.35 22.48
CA ALA A 206 4.15 -6.66 21.04
C ALA A 206 3.29 -7.91 20.75
N VAL A 207 3.48 -8.98 21.53
CA VAL A 207 2.71 -10.22 21.39
C VAL A 207 1.28 -10.03 21.89
N ASP A 208 1.10 -9.36 23.02
CA ASP A 208 -0.21 -9.05 23.60
C ASP A 208 -1.07 -8.25 22.64
N THR A 209 -0.51 -7.20 22.04
CA THR A 209 -1.18 -6.37 21.04
C THR A 209 -1.52 -7.17 19.79
N TYR A 210 -0.60 -8.04 19.31
CA TYR A 210 -0.87 -8.88 18.14
C TYR A 210 -1.93 -9.98 18.38
N LEU A 211 -2.05 -10.48 19.61
CA LEU A 211 -3.08 -11.47 19.95
C LEU A 211 -4.42 -10.79 20.27
N GLY A 212 -4.39 -9.69 21.02
CA GLY A 212 -5.55 -9.10 21.68
C GLY A 212 -6.19 -7.91 20.98
N MET A 213 -5.51 -7.14 20.13
CA MET A 213 -6.09 -5.92 19.57
C MET A 213 -7.26 -6.24 18.60
N PRO A 214 -8.49 -5.74 18.85
CA PRO A 214 -9.66 -6.04 18.01
C PRO A 214 -9.54 -5.41 16.61
N GLY A 215 -10.16 -6.06 15.62
CA GLY A 215 -10.39 -5.49 14.29
C GLY A 215 -11.71 -4.71 14.21
N LEU A 216 -11.88 -3.90 13.15
CA LEU A 216 -13.14 -3.21 12.87
C LEU A 216 -14.26 -4.17 12.43
N ARG A 217 -13.91 -5.15 11.60
CA ARG A 217 -14.82 -6.19 11.10
C ARG A 217 -14.11 -7.53 11.22
N GLU A 218 -14.36 -8.23 12.31
CA GLU A 218 -13.86 -9.58 12.55
C GLU A 218 -15.02 -10.54 12.78
N SER A 219 -14.82 -11.82 12.43
CA SER A 219 -15.84 -12.84 12.69
C SER A 219 -16.02 -13.01 14.20
N GLU A 220 -17.21 -13.43 14.63
CA GLU A 220 -17.53 -13.65 16.05
C GLU A 220 -16.50 -14.54 16.75
N GLU A 221 -16.06 -15.62 16.10
CA GLU A 221 -15.00 -16.50 16.62
C GLU A 221 -13.67 -15.78 16.86
N VAL A 222 -13.29 -14.84 15.99
CA VAL A 222 -12.05 -14.06 16.12
C VAL A 222 -12.21 -13.04 17.25
N ALA A 223 -13.34 -12.34 17.32
CA ALA A 223 -13.64 -11.41 18.41
C ALA A 223 -13.55 -12.09 19.78
N LEU A 224 -14.18 -13.27 19.91
CA LEU A 224 -14.15 -14.10 21.13
C LEU A 224 -12.74 -14.51 21.51
N PHE A 225 -11.91 -14.95 20.56
CA PHE A 225 -10.51 -15.28 20.81
C PHE A 225 -9.71 -14.08 21.34
N ARG A 226 -9.84 -12.92 20.70
CA ARG A 226 -9.10 -11.71 21.09
C ARG A 226 -9.56 -11.21 22.45
N GLU A 227 -10.86 -11.28 22.72
CA GLU A 227 -11.43 -10.95 24.03
C GLU A 227 -10.96 -11.91 25.12
N CYS A 228 -10.93 -13.21 24.83
CA CYS A 228 -10.39 -14.23 25.73
C CYS A 228 -8.94 -13.91 26.11
N TRP A 229 -8.09 -13.58 25.12
CA TRP A 229 -6.71 -13.17 25.39
C TRP A 229 -6.64 -11.92 26.29
N ARG A 230 -7.39 -10.86 25.94
CA ARG A 230 -7.40 -9.60 26.72
C ARG A 230 -7.86 -9.79 28.17
N LYS A 231 -8.82 -10.69 28.43
CA LYS A 231 -9.39 -10.91 29.75
C LYS A 231 -8.57 -11.86 30.61
N GLN A 232 -8.02 -12.91 30.01
CA GLN A 232 -7.45 -14.03 30.76
C GLN A 232 -5.91 -14.07 30.70
N GLN A 233 -5.30 -13.56 29.63
CA GLN A 233 -3.86 -13.71 29.32
C GLN A 233 -3.33 -15.14 29.53
N SER A 234 -4.20 -16.15 29.29
CA SER A 234 -3.87 -17.56 29.41
C SER A 234 -3.62 -18.17 28.04
N VAL A 235 -2.45 -18.80 27.89
CA VAL A 235 -2.07 -19.49 26.64
C VAL A 235 -2.97 -20.69 26.39
N GLU A 236 -3.32 -21.43 27.45
CA GLU A 236 -4.20 -22.60 27.39
C GLU A 236 -5.60 -22.21 26.92
N ALA A 237 -6.23 -21.24 27.59
CA ALA A 237 -7.58 -20.79 27.24
C ALA A 237 -7.64 -20.21 25.82
N ALA A 238 -6.62 -19.44 25.42
CA ALA A 238 -6.54 -18.89 24.07
C ALA A 238 -6.39 -19.98 23.00
N LEU A 239 -5.61 -21.04 23.26
CA LEU A 239 -5.43 -22.17 22.34
C LEU A 239 -6.70 -23.03 22.19
N GLU A 240 -7.59 -23.04 23.17
CA GLU A 240 -8.88 -23.76 23.07
C GLU A 240 -9.86 -23.08 22.12
N VAL A 241 -9.88 -21.74 22.11
CA VAL A 241 -10.85 -20.96 21.33
C VAL A 241 -10.29 -20.40 20.02
N ILE A 242 -8.99 -20.55 19.74
CA ILE A 242 -8.35 -19.93 18.58
C ILE A 242 -8.87 -20.47 17.23
N PRO A 243 -9.45 -19.61 16.37
CA PRO A 243 -9.99 -20.02 15.06
C PRO A 243 -8.93 -20.54 14.11
N ARG A 244 -9.26 -21.50 13.23
CA ARG A 244 -8.30 -22.20 12.35
C ARG A 244 -7.45 -21.25 11.50
N GLN A 245 -8.07 -20.19 11.00
CA GLN A 245 -7.44 -19.16 10.16
C GLN A 245 -6.33 -18.35 10.84
N LEU A 246 -6.29 -18.26 12.18
CA LEU A 246 -5.28 -17.49 12.93
C LEU A 246 -3.99 -18.30 13.13
N GLY A 247 -3.30 -18.60 12.03
CA GLY A 247 -2.09 -19.43 12.03
C GLY A 247 -0.92 -18.80 12.79
N PHE A 248 -0.68 -17.50 12.60
CA PHE A 248 0.43 -16.80 13.25
C PHE A 248 0.21 -16.66 14.75
N GLU A 249 -0.99 -16.28 15.18
CA GLU A 249 -1.36 -16.22 16.59
C GLU A 249 -1.20 -17.60 17.25
N ARG A 250 -1.62 -18.67 16.57
CA ARG A 250 -1.45 -20.05 17.06
C ARG A 250 0.02 -20.43 17.22
N ASP A 251 0.87 -20.05 16.28
CA ASP A 251 2.30 -20.35 16.35
C ASP A 251 2.99 -19.63 17.51
N MET A 252 2.58 -18.38 17.81
CA MET A 252 3.03 -17.64 19.00
C MET A 252 2.61 -18.34 20.29
N LEU A 253 1.32 -18.68 20.42
CA LEU A 253 0.79 -19.35 21.62
C LEU A 253 1.43 -20.73 21.83
N ASN A 254 1.61 -21.52 20.77
CA ASN A 254 2.31 -22.80 20.84
C ASN A 254 3.80 -22.66 21.20
N HIS A 255 4.42 -21.51 20.90
CA HIS A 255 5.78 -21.22 21.37
C HIS A 255 5.78 -20.95 22.87
N LEU A 256 4.90 -20.07 23.34
CA LEU A 256 4.77 -19.70 24.75
C LEU A 256 4.40 -20.90 25.64
N LYS A 257 3.54 -21.80 25.15
CA LYS A 257 3.20 -23.07 25.84
C LYS A 257 4.42 -23.96 26.10
N ARG A 258 5.42 -23.91 25.21
CA ARG A 258 6.66 -24.71 25.34
C ARG A 258 7.77 -23.96 26.08
N ARG A 259 7.76 -22.62 26.01
CA ARG A 259 8.75 -21.73 26.57
C ARG A 259 8.06 -20.53 27.18
N GLU A 260 7.70 -20.68 28.45
CA GLU A 260 7.06 -19.63 29.22
C GLU A 260 7.93 -18.36 29.22
N ASN A 261 7.29 -17.19 29.11
CA ASN A 261 7.93 -15.87 29.10
C ASN A 261 8.96 -15.61 27.97
N ASP A 262 9.10 -16.49 26.97
CA ASP A 262 9.92 -16.22 25.77
C ASP A 262 9.14 -15.43 24.70
N TRP A 263 8.72 -14.22 25.07
CA TRP A 263 7.91 -13.32 24.24
C TRP A 263 8.63 -12.93 22.93
N ARG A 264 9.94 -12.67 23.02
CA ARG A 264 10.78 -12.43 21.85
C ARG A 264 10.77 -13.63 20.90
N GLY A 265 10.88 -14.85 21.44
CA GLY A 265 10.79 -16.07 20.65
C GLY A 265 9.41 -16.29 20.01
N ALA A 266 8.34 -15.89 20.71
CA ALA A 266 6.98 -15.92 20.19
C ALA A 266 6.80 -14.93 19.04
N PHE A 267 7.19 -13.67 19.21
CA PHE A 267 7.17 -12.66 18.15
C PHE A 267 7.95 -13.13 16.90
N ARG A 268 9.09 -13.81 17.10
CA ARG A 268 9.92 -14.34 16.00
C ARG A 268 9.26 -15.46 15.20
N LYS A 269 8.09 -15.97 15.62
CA LYS A 269 7.29 -16.91 14.81
C LYS A 269 6.62 -16.26 13.61
N LEU A 270 6.42 -14.94 13.65
CA LEU A 270 5.99 -14.20 12.46
C LEU A 270 7.01 -14.38 11.33
N PRO A 271 6.59 -14.39 10.05
CA PRO A 271 7.52 -14.33 8.94
C PRO A 271 8.44 -13.10 9.02
N ASN A 272 9.70 -13.23 8.59
CA ASN A 272 10.68 -12.14 8.67
C ASN A 272 10.19 -10.82 8.04
N ASN A 273 9.47 -10.91 6.92
CA ASN A 273 8.90 -9.75 6.22
C ASN A 273 7.80 -9.06 7.03
N LEU A 274 6.99 -9.83 7.76
CA LEU A 274 5.92 -9.27 8.61
C LEU A 274 6.51 -8.63 9.87
N GLN A 275 7.53 -9.23 10.48
CA GLN A 275 8.29 -8.58 11.56
C GLN A 275 8.94 -7.27 11.09
N LEU A 276 9.43 -7.20 9.85
CA LEU A 276 9.98 -5.95 9.30
C LEU A 276 8.88 -4.92 9.02
N MET A 277 7.70 -5.38 8.62
CA MET A 277 6.55 -4.52 8.33
C MET A 277 6.09 -3.73 9.57
N THR A 278 6.26 -4.26 10.79
CA THR A 278 5.87 -3.53 12.01
C THR A 278 6.64 -2.22 12.17
N ILE A 279 7.95 -2.25 11.93
CA ILE A 279 8.82 -1.06 11.95
C ILE A 279 8.46 -0.12 10.81
N HIS A 280 8.29 -0.64 9.59
CA HIS A 280 7.92 0.17 8.43
C HIS A 280 6.54 0.82 8.57
N ALA A 281 5.59 0.18 9.23
CA ALA A 281 4.28 0.74 9.51
C ALA A 281 4.39 1.95 10.44
N LEU A 282 5.19 1.87 11.50
CA LEU A 282 5.40 3.02 12.39
C LEU A 282 6.09 4.19 11.68
N GLN A 283 7.10 3.93 10.84
CA GLN A 283 7.71 4.96 9.99
C GLN A 283 6.66 5.61 9.06
N SER A 284 5.75 4.79 8.54
CA SER A 284 4.69 5.25 7.63
C SER A 284 3.65 6.14 8.33
N LEU A 285 3.40 5.93 9.63
CA LEU A 285 2.54 6.83 10.42
C LEU A 285 3.15 8.23 10.48
N VAL A 286 4.44 8.33 10.82
CA VAL A 286 5.14 9.62 10.88
C VAL A 286 5.08 10.33 9.53
N PHE A 287 5.33 9.62 8.43
CA PHE A 287 5.23 10.20 7.10
C PHE A 287 3.82 10.73 6.77
N ASN A 288 2.77 9.95 7.07
CA ASN A 288 1.39 10.37 6.84
C ASN A 288 1.03 11.60 7.70
N HIS A 289 1.40 11.62 8.99
CA HIS A 289 1.10 12.75 9.87
C HIS A 289 1.89 14.02 9.49
N VAL A 290 3.11 13.90 8.97
CA VAL A 290 3.82 15.05 8.38
C VAL A 290 3.10 15.60 7.15
N LEU A 291 2.51 14.74 6.31
CA LEU A 291 1.67 15.20 5.20
C LEU A 291 0.42 15.94 5.70
N VAL A 292 -0.25 15.41 6.73
CA VAL A 292 -1.41 16.07 7.36
C VAL A 292 -1.04 17.47 7.84
N GLU A 293 0.00 17.58 8.68
CA GLU A 293 0.45 18.86 9.23
C GLU A 293 0.81 19.88 8.15
N ARG A 294 1.49 19.46 7.07
CA ARG A 294 1.79 20.37 5.96
C ARG A 294 0.53 20.86 5.26
N ILE A 295 -0.45 19.99 5.04
CA ILE A 295 -1.71 20.37 4.38
C ILE A 295 -2.50 21.34 5.27
N GLU A 296 -2.62 21.05 6.56
CA GLU A 296 -3.39 21.86 7.51
C GLU A 296 -2.78 23.24 7.76
N ARG A 297 -1.45 23.36 7.64
CA ARG A 297 -0.72 24.64 7.70
C ARG A 297 -0.57 25.35 6.35
N ASP A 298 -1.24 24.87 5.31
CA ASP A 298 -1.16 25.38 3.94
C ASP A 298 0.28 25.43 3.37
N MET A 299 1.15 24.53 3.84
CA MET A 299 2.51 24.40 3.33
C MET A 299 2.52 23.63 1.99
N PRO A 300 3.21 24.14 0.95
CA PRO A 300 3.25 23.47 -0.34
C PRO A 300 3.91 22.09 -0.26
N LEU A 301 3.34 21.12 -0.99
CA LEU A 301 3.90 19.76 -1.08
C LEU A 301 4.83 19.58 -2.29
N THR A 302 4.72 20.44 -3.31
CA THR A 302 5.46 20.31 -4.58
C THR A 302 6.50 21.41 -4.80
N SER A 303 6.35 22.53 -4.11
CA SER A 303 7.37 23.58 -4.03
C SER A 303 8.03 23.52 -2.66
N PRO A 304 9.36 23.54 -2.58
CA PRO A 304 10.06 23.50 -1.29
C PRO A 304 9.94 24.84 -0.55
N LEU A 305 10.07 24.78 0.77
CA LEU A 305 10.35 25.89 1.66
C LEU A 305 11.83 25.88 2.06
N VAL A 306 12.34 26.98 2.65
CA VAL A 306 13.66 26.97 3.28
C VAL A 306 13.66 25.95 4.42
N GLY A 307 14.74 25.17 4.52
CA GLY A 307 14.88 24.07 5.48
C GLY A 307 14.32 22.72 5.01
N ASP A 308 13.54 22.67 3.92
CA ASP A 308 13.09 21.40 3.34
C ASP A 308 14.28 20.53 2.88
N LEU A 309 14.09 19.21 2.92
CA LEU A 309 14.98 18.28 2.25
C LEU A 309 14.38 17.85 0.91
N VAL A 310 15.12 18.11 -0.16
CA VAL A 310 14.78 17.67 -1.52
C VAL A 310 15.74 16.60 -2.00
N GLY A 311 15.28 15.71 -2.87
CA GLY A 311 16.14 14.71 -3.50
C GLY A 311 15.82 14.49 -4.98
N PRO A 312 16.81 14.06 -5.79
CA PRO A 312 16.57 13.68 -7.18
C PRO A 312 15.50 12.60 -7.32
N LEU A 313 14.58 12.79 -8.24
CA LEU A 313 13.65 11.74 -8.65
C LEU A 313 14.34 10.82 -9.66
N LEU A 314 14.47 9.56 -9.29
CA LEU A 314 14.96 8.48 -10.14
C LEU A 314 13.86 7.98 -11.08
N GLU A 315 14.27 7.24 -12.11
CA GLU A 315 13.34 6.44 -12.91
C GLU A 315 12.50 5.55 -11.99
N GLY A 316 11.17 5.62 -12.17
CA GLY A 316 10.21 4.94 -11.29
C GLY A 316 9.81 5.72 -10.02
N GLY A 317 10.04 7.03 -9.97
CA GLY A 317 9.44 7.93 -8.95
C GLY A 317 10.03 7.81 -7.54
N LYS A 318 11.16 7.11 -7.38
CA LYS A 318 11.88 7.01 -6.11
C LYS A 318 12.79 8.20 -5.91
N VAL A 319 12.95 8.62 -4.66
CA VAL A 319 13.92 9.65 -4.29
C VAL A 319 15.31 9.02 -4.12
N ASP A 320 16.33 9.61 -4.73
CA ASP A 320 17.73 9.29 -4.44
C ASP A 320 18.13 9.90 -3.09
N VAL A 321 17.91 9.13 -2.02
CA VAL A 321 18.21 9.56 -0.65
C VAL A 321 19.70 9.75 -0.38
N GLY A 322 20.58 9.21 -1.23
CA GLY A 322 22.03 9.45 -1.14
C GLY A 322 22.44 10.84 -1.61
N LYS A 323 21.52 11.59 -2.23
CA LYS A 323 21.76 12.94 -2.77
C LYS A 323 20.74 13.96 -2.28
N LEU A 324 20.27 13.80 -1.04
CA LEU A 324 19.43 14.80 -0.41
C LEU A 324 20.18 16.13 -0.30
N SER A 325 19.44 17.22 -0.45
CA SER A 325 19.95 18.59 -0.29
C SER A 325 18.97 19.37 0.55
N THR A 326 19.48 20.09 1.54
CA THR A 326 18.70 21.07 2.30
C THR A 326 18.47 22.29 1.43
N VAL A 327 17.27 22.85 1.47
CA VAL A 327 16.92 24.06 0.73
C VAL A 327 17.34 25.27 1.54
N GLU A 328 18.24 26.06 0.98
CA GLU A 328 18.72 27.32 1.55
C GLU A 328 18.09 28.51 0.77
N GLY A 329 18.04 29.69 1.40
CA GLY A 329 17.37 30.86 0.81
C GLY A 329 17.94 31.29 -0.55
N ASP A 330 19.24 31.13 -0.78
CA ASP A 330 19.92 31.46 -2.04
C ASP A 330 19.71 30.42 -3.15
N THR A 331 19.38 29.18 -2.79
CA THR A 331 19.15 28.07 -3.72
C THR A 331 17.68 27.77 -3.98
N LEU A 332 16.77 28.36 -3.19
CA LEU A 332 15.33 28.13 -3.21
C LEU A 332 14.73 28.19 -4.61
N ASP A 333 14.92 29.28 -5.36
CA ASP A 333 14.31 29.46 -6.68
C ASP A 333 14.75 28.41 -7.69
N ARG A 334 16.05 28.07 -7.67
CA ARG A 334 16.64 27.04 -8.53
C ARG A 334 16.08 25.66 -8.18
N ILE A 335 15.97 25.34 -6.90
CA ILE A 335 15.45 24.06 -6.43
C ILE A 335 13.96 23.97 -6.76
N ALA A 336 13.17 25.00 -6.44
CA ALA A 336 11.74 25.07 -6.73
C ALA A 336 11.46 24.88 -8.22
N ARG A 337 12.26 25.49 -9.11
CA ARG A 337 12.17 25.26 -10.56
C ARG A 337 12.40 23.78 -10.92
N ASN A 338 13.39 23.12 -10.31
CA ASN A 338 13.67 21.70 -10.59
C ASN A 338 12.59 20.76 -10.00
N CYS A 339 11.94 21.13 -8.89
CA CYS A 339 10.77 20.42 -8.38
C CYS A 339 9.58 20.52 -9.35
N ARG A 340 9.30 21.73 -9.87
CA ARG A 340 8.27 21.94 -10.90
C ARG A 340 8.53 21.11 -12.16
N LEU A 341 9.79 21.02 -12.59
CA LEU A 341 10.23 20.19 -13.72
C LEU A 341 10.27 18.68 -13.42
N GLY A 342 9.91 18.23 -12.21
CA GLY A 342 9.90 16.82 -11.83
C GLY A 342 11.28 16.17 -11.70
N ARG A 343 12.35 16.97 -11.57
CA ARG A 343 13.74 16.48 -11.40
C ARG A 343 14.09 16.27 -9.94
N LEU A 344 13.49 17.06 -9.06
CA LEU A 344 13.61 16.95 -7.60
C LEU A 344 12.21 16.74 -7.01
N ALA A 345 12.15 16.15 -5.82
CA ALA A 345 10.94 16.08 -5.01
C ALA A 345 11.20 16.65 -3.62
N VAL A 346 10.20 17.36 -3.08
CA VAL A 346 10.11 17.65 -1.64
C VAL A 346 9.81 16.34 -0.91
N THR A 347 10.46 16.13 0.23
CA THR A 347 10.45 14.82 0.91
C THR A 347 9.95 14.90 2.34
N GLY A 348 9.24 13.88 2.79
CA GLY A 348 8.87 13.65 4.18
C GLY A 348 9.71 12.54 4.84
N PRO A 349 9.81 12.53 6.17
CA PRO A 349 10.65 11.58 6.89
C PRO A 349 10.01 10.19 6.96
N LEU A 350 10.83 9.16 6.78
CA LEU A 350 10.59 7.81 7.27
C LEU A 350 11.64 7.54 8.35
N PRO A 351 11.35 7.85 9.62
CA PRO A 351 12.35 8.03 10.66
C PRO A 351 13.18 6.77 10.97
N GLY A 352 14.37 6.97 11.53
CA GLY A 352 15.31 5.92 11.86
C GLY A 352 16.55 6.45 12.57
N SER A 353 17.45 5.54 12.91
CA SER A 353 18.61 5.81 13.78
C SER A 353 19.64 6.79 13.21
N GLU A 354 19.62 7.03 11.90
CA GLU A 354 20.51 7.95 11.18
C GLU A 354 19.69 8.95 10.33
N SER A 355 18.45 9.24 10.72
CA SER A 355 17.57 10.12 9.98
C SER A 355 18.10 11.55 9.87
N VAL A 356 18.06 12.09 8.65
CA VAL A 356 18.30 13.51 8.41
C VAL A 356 16.98 14.27 8.53
N ALA A 357 16.91 15.17 9.50
CA ALA A 357 15.76 16.03 9.73
C ALA A 357 15.79 17.26 8.82
N ALA A 358 14.61 17.76 8.45
CA ALA A 358 14.49 19.10 7.90
C ALA A 358 14.93 20.16 8.92
N LEU A 359 15.19 21.38 8.45
CA LEU A 359 15.58 22.52 9.28
C LEU A 359 14.42 23.52 9.44
N ASP A 360 14.63 24.49 10.32
CA ASP A 360 13.72 25.61 10.56
C ASP A 360 12.28 25.16 10.87
N GLU A 361 11.29 25.88 10.37
CA GLU A 361 9.86 25.61 10.59
C GLU A 361 9.46 24.19 10.14
N VAL A 362 10.05 23.69 9.05
CA VAL A 362 9.78 22.33 8.57
C VAL A 362 10.35 21.29 9.54
N GLY A 363 11.55 21.52 10.05
CA GLY A 363 12.17 20.66 11.06
C GLY A 363 11.40 20.66 12.37
N GLU A 364 10.85 21.81 12.78
CA GLU A 364 9.96 21.93 13.95
C GLU A 364 8.67 21.13 13.75
N LEU A 365 8.06 21.20 12.57
CA LEU A 365 6.89 20.41 12.20
C LEU A 365 7.19 18.91 12.28
N GLU A 366 8.29 18.44 11.68
CA GLU A 366 8.67 17.01 11.73
C GLU A 366 8.89 16.52 13.17
N ARG A 367 9.50 17.36 14.03
CA ARG A 367 9.70 17.05 15.45
C ARG A 367 8.38 17.02 16.21
N ALA A 368 7.47 17.97 15.96
CA ALA A 368 6.16 18.01 16.60
C ALA A 368 5.38 16.72 16.33
N VAL A 369 5.36 16.25 15.07
CA VAL A 369 4.71 14.98 14.70
C VAL A 369 5.31 13.79 15.45
N LEU A 370 6.63 13.75 15.62
CA LEU A 370 7.27 12.70 16.41
C LEU A 370 6.84 12.75 17.88
N VAL A 371 6.74 13.93 18.48
CA VAL A 371 6.27 14.12 19.86
C VAL A 371 4.81 13.68 19.99
N ASP A 372 3.93 14.11 19.09
CA ASP A 372 2.50 13.78 19.13
C ASP A 372 2.25 12.27 18.98
N LEU A 373 3.08 11.59 18.20
CA LEU A 373 3.06 10.14 18.07
C LEU A 373 3.82 9.41 19.20
N GLY A 374 4.44 10.12 20.13
CA GLY A 374 5.25 9.54 21.22
C GLY A 374 6.47 8.77 20.71
N LEU A 375 7.17 9.31 19.71
CA LEU A 375 8.31 8.70 19.01
C LEU A 375 9.56 9.59 19.01
N ASP A 376 9.53 10.73 19.70
CA ASP A 376 10.61 11.72 19.78
C ASP A 376 11.86 11.17 20.48
N SER A 377 11.69 10.26 21.44
CA SER A 377 12.78 9.61 22.18
C SER A 377 13.23 8.27 21.60
N THR A 378 12.59 7.82 20.51
CA THR A 378 12.87 6.51 19.89
C THR A 378 14.19 6.53 19.13
N ASP A 379 15.12 5.60 19.44
CA ASP A 379 16.42 5.51 18.77
C ASP A 379 16.41 4.65 17.49
N TRP A 380 15.27 4.01 17.19
CA TRP A 380 15.00 3.17 16.02
C TRP A 380 15.92 1.95 15.88
N LYS A 381 16.52 1.50 17.00
CA LYS A 381 17.34 0.30 17.08
C LYS A 381 16.55 -0.81 17.76
N VAL A 382 16.77 -2.04 17.30
CA VAL A 382 16.21 -3.25 17.90
C VAL A 382 17.35 -4.25 18.14
N PRO A 383 18.17 -4.07 19.19
CA PRO A 383 19.35 -4.89 19.46
C PRO A 383 19.04 -6.39 19.54
N GLU A 384 17.87 -6.76 20.05
CA GLU A 384 17.39 -8.13 20.24
C GLU A 384 17.08 -8.85 18.92
N ILE A 385 16.74 -8.06 17.89
CA ILE A 385 16.48 -8.53 16.53
C ILE A 385 17.11 -7.53 15.54
N PRO A 386 18.45 -7.54 15.37
CA PRO A 386 19.18 -6.45 14.69
C PRO A 386 18.68 -6.12 13.28
N ARG A 387 18.16 -7.10 12.54
CA ARG A 387 17.57 -6.89 11.20
C ARG A 387 16.32 -6.00 11.17
N LEU A 388 15.75 -5.67 12.34
CA LEU A 388 14.62 -4.75 12.49
C LEU A 388 15.09 -3.32 12.78
N THR A 389 16.38 -3.12 13.07
CA THR A 389 16.98 -1.79 13.17
C THR A 389 16.93 -1.09 11.82
N THR A 390 16.49 0.16 11.81
CA THR A 390 16.38 0.98 10.60
C THR A 390 17.22 2.24 10.73
N LYS A 391 17.92 2.59 9.65
CA LYS A 391 18.65 3.86 9.54
C LYS A 391 17.72 5.04 9.24
N GLY A 392 16.50 4.75 8.80
CA GLY A 392 15.59 5.78 8.31
C GLY A 392 15.88 6.13 6.85
N THR A 393 14.93 6.81 6.24
CA THR A 393 15.00 7.26 4.85
C THR A 393 14.03 8.43 4.65
N ARG A 394 13.85 8.89 3.41
CA ARG A 394 12.85 9.91 3.07
C ARG A 394 12.06 9.50 1.84
N ARG A 395 10.82 9.95 1.76
CA ARG A 395 9.87 9.64 0.67
C ARG A 395 9.35 10.95 0.08
N ALA A 396 9.13 11.00 -1.24
CA ALA A 396 8.52 12.16 -1.88
C ALA A 396 7.12 12.41 -1.33
N LEU A 397 6.79 13.67 -1.02
CA LEU A 397 5.48 14.06 -0.48
C LEU A 397 4.35 13.90 -1.50
N THR A 398 4.65 14.03 -2.80
CA THR A 398 3.69 13.84 -3.88
C THR A 398 4.11 12.75 -4.85
N ALA A 399 3.13 12.05 -5.41
CA ALA A 399 3.31 11.13 -6.52
C ALA A 399 2.70 11.73 -7.80
N GLN A 400 3.17 11.26 -8.95
CA GLN A 400 2.62 11.61 -10.25
C GLN A 400 1.79 10.45 -10.80
N PHE A 401 0.68 10.78 -11.45
CA PHE A 401 -0.02 9.86 -12.36
C PHE A 401 0.18 10.35 -13.79
N VAL A 402 0.11 9.43 -14.75
CA VAL A 402 0.17 9.78 -16.18
C VAL A 402 -0.90 9.04 -16.95
N GLU A 403 -1.26 9.57 -18.12
CA GLU A 403 -2.24 8.96 -19.02
C GLU A 403 -3.61 8.72 -18.33
N LEU A 404 -4.03 9.67 -17.48
CA LEU A 404 -5.32 9.59 -16.80
C LEU A 404 -6.45 9.85 -17.80
N THR A 405 -7.32 8.87 -17.97
CA THR A 405 -8.60 9.00 -18.67
C THR A 405 -9.70 8.46 -17.78
N HIS A 406 -10.86 9.10 -17.79
CA HIS A 406 -12.02 8.63 -17.05
C HIS A 406 -13.29 8.80 -17.88
N GLU A 407 -14.21 7.84 -17.76
CA GLU A 407 -15.46 7.80 -18.52
C GLU A 407 -16.54 7.09 -17.71
N ALA A 408 -17.81 7.41 -17.98
CA ALA A 408 -18.92 6.65 -17.42
C ALA A 408 -18.83 5.18 -17.87
N ALA A 409 -19.00 4.27 -16.92
CA ALA A 409 -18.97 2.84 -17.15
C ALA A 409 -20.38 2.27 -17.11
N ALA A 410 -20.62 1.24 -17.92
CA ALA A 410 -21.91 0.54 -17.92
C ALA A 410 -22.22 -0.05 -16.53
N VAL A 411 -23.49 0.08 -16.14
CA VAL A 411 -24.07 -0.67 -15.02
C VAL A 411 -24.03 -2.15 -15.38
N VAL A 412 -23.61 -2.98 -14.43
CA VAL A 412 -23.55 -4.43 -14.62
C VAL A 412 -24.68 -5.04 -13.80
N GLU A 413 -25.58 -5.75 -14.48
CA GLU A 413 -26.75 -6.37 -13.83
C GLU A 413 -26.46 -7.78 -13.31
N GLU A 414 -25.47 -8.50 -13.85
CA GLU A 414 -25.20 -9.91 -13.50
C GLU A 414 -23.69 -10.27 -13.46
N GLY A 415 -23.29 -11.10 -12.49
CA GLY A 415 -21.94 -11.67 -12.37
C GLY A 415 -21.53 -12.05 -10.94
N ASP A 416 -20.28 -12.51 -10.76
CA ASP A 416 -19.64 -12.74 -9.45
C ASP A 416 -19.37 -11.40 -8.74
N LEU A 417 -20.43 -10.79 -8.22
CA LEU A 417 -20.37 -9.57 -7.43
C LEU A 417 -19.79 -9.88 -6.04
N SER A 418 -19.07 -8.92 -5.48
CA SER A 418 -18.56 -9.03 -4.11
C SER A 418 -19.69 -9.18 -3.09
N TYR A 419 -19.46 -9.95 -2.02
CA TYR A 419 -20.38 -10.04 -0.87
C TYR A 419 -20.80 -8.65 -0.38
N ARG A 420 -19.86 -7.69 -0.38
CA ARG A 420 -20.11 -6.31 0.04
C ARG A 420 -21.16 -5.60 -0.80
N TRP A 421 -21.15 -5.85 -2.12
CA TRP A 421 -22.15 -5.29 -3.01
C TRP A 421 -23.52 -5.92 -2.77
N THR A 422 -23.56 -7.25 -2.56
CA THR A 422 -24.82 -7.97 -2.31
C THR A 422 -25.45 -7.64 -0.97
N ASP A 423 -24.64 -7.35 0.06
CA ASP A 423 -25.11 -7.00 1.40
C ASP A 423 -25.64 -5.56 1.49
N GLY A 424 -25.41 -4.74 0.46
CA GLY A 424 -25.82 -3.33 0.42
C GLY A 424 -24.95 -2.40 1.29
N PRO A 425 -25.15 -1.08 1.13
CA PRO A 425 -24.39 -0.08 1.87
C PRO A 425 -24.66 -0.16 3.36
N GLN A 426 -23.59 -0.05 4.15
CA GLN A 426 -23.67 0.00 5.61
C GLN A 426 -23.72 1.47 6.11
N PRO A 427 -24.22 1.73 7.33
CA PRO A 427 -24.17 3.08 7.91
C PRO A 427 -22.76 3.67 7.88
N GLY A 428 -22.64 4.90 7.39
CA GLY A 428 -21.35 5.61 7.25
C GLY A 428 -20.65 5.40 5.91
N GLU A 429 -21.07 4.41 5.09
CA GLU A 429 -20.49 4.18 3.77
C GLU A 429 -21.08 5.14 2.71
N CYS A 430 -20.23 5.62 1.80
CA CYS A 430 -20.61 6.54 0.73
C CYS A 430 -20.61 5.79 -0.61
N TRP A 431 -21.66 5.01 -0.85
CA TRP A 431 -21.96 4.38 -2.15
C TRP A 431 -23.43 3.97 -2.20
N HIS A 432 -23.98 3.86 -3.40
CA HIS A 432 -25.38 3.48 -3.61
C HIS A 432 -25.51 2.44 -4.74
N PRO A 433 -26.31 1.37 -4.59
CA PRO A 433 -26.49 0.36 -5.66
C PRO A 433 -27.00 0.94 -6.99
N ASP A 434 -27.89 1.93 -6.92
CA ASP A 434 -28.40 2.66 -8.11
C ASP A 434 -27.46 3.77 -8.59
N GLY A 435 -26.31 3.95 -7.93
CA GLY A 435 -25.27 4.89 -8.34
C GLY A 435 -24.57 4.45 -9.61
N GLY A 436 -24.16 5.42 -10.42
CA GLY A 436 -23.40 5.19 -11.64
C GLY A 436 -22.03 4.56 -11.38
N ALA A 437 -21.33 4.23 -12.47
CA ALA A 437 -19.97 3.74 -12.40
C ALA A 437 -19.04 4.61 -13.25
N VAL A 438 -17.78 4.75 -12.82
CA VAL A 438 -16.74 5.46 -13.56
C VAL A 438 -15.56 4.53 -13.76
N ARG A 439 -15.10 4.41 -15.01
CA ARG A 439 -13.88 3.69 -15.36
C ARG A 439 -12.74 4.67 -15.48
N PHE A 440 -11.67 4.41 -14.75
CA PHE A 440 -10.41 5.11 -14.78
C PHE A 440 -9.35 4.27 -15.49
N ARG A 441 -8.50 4.92 -16.28
CA ARG A 441 -7.21 4.37 -16.71
C ARG A 441 -6.13 5.37 -16.38
N PHE A 442 -5.02 4.92 -15.80
CA PHE A 442 -3.88 5.76 -15.46
C PHE A 442 -2.66 4.89 -15.19
N SER A 443 -1.46 5.47 -15.20
CA SER A 443 -0.25 4.76 -14.78
C SER A 443 0.39 5.43 -13.57
N LEU A 444 0.93 4.61 -12.66
CA LEU A 444 1.64 5.07 -11.46
C LEU A 444 3.07 4.50 -11.41
N PRO A 445 4.02 5.24 -10.83
CA PRO A 445 5.36 4.74 -10.59
C PRO A 445 5.38 3.56 -9.59
N PRO A 446 6.44 2.73 -9.62
CA PRO A 446 6.68 1.68 -8.63
C PRO A 446 6.63 2.20 -7.18
N GLY A 447 5.91 1.49 -6.31
CA GLY A 447 5.82 1.86 -4.88
C GLY A 447 4.72 2.86 -4.53
N THR A 448 3.95 3.29 -5.52
CA THR A 448 2.68 4.03 -5.36
C THR A 448 1.50 3.10 -5.61
N TYR A 449 0.43 3.26 -4.85
CA TYR A 449 -0.74 2.38 -4.89
C TYR A 449 -1.90 3.07 -5.62
N ALA A 450 -2.67 2.33 -6.42
CA ALA A 450 -3.86 2.91 -7.06
C ALA A 450 -4.87 3.40 -6.01
N THR A 451 -4.99 2.70 -4.88
CA THR A 451 -5.87 3.09 -3.78
C THR A 451 -5.56 4.48 -3.23
N THR A 452 -4.32 4.97 -3.29
CA THR A 452 -3.98 6.31 -2.79
C THR A 452 -4.41 7.42 -3.75
N LEU A 453 -4.42 7.18 -5.07
CA LEU A 453 -5.03 8.12 -6.03
C LEU A 453 -6.55 8.04 -5.94
N MET A 454 -7.11 6.83 -5.89
CA MET A 454 -8.55 6.62 -5.76
C MET A 454 -9.10 7.20 -4.46
N ARG A 455 -8.31 7.23 -3.38
CA ARG A 455 -8.66 7.94 -2.15
C ARG A 455 -9.03 9.40 -2.44
N GLU A 456 -8.19 10.14 -3.18
CA GLU A 456 -8.43 11.57 -3.50
C GLU A 456 -9.68 11.79 -4.36
N LEU A 457 -10.00 10.85 -5.26
CA LEU A 457 -11.15 10.94 -6.16
C LEU A 457 -12.46 10.48 -5.49
N MET A 458 -12.42 9.37 -4.76
CA MET A 458 -13.61 8.74 -4.16
C MET A 458 -13.99 9.41 -2.84
N ARG A 459 -13.01 9.84 -2.04
CA ARG A 459 -13.18 10.39 -0.69
C ARG A 459 -14.09 9.58 0.23
N THR A 460 -13.97 8.26 0.12
CA THR A 460 -14.74 7.32 0.92
C THR A 460 -14.05 7.05 2.27
N PRO A 461 -14.82 6.65 3.31
CA PRO A 461 -14.25 6.20 4.57
C PRO A 461 -13.20 5.11 4.38
N ILE A 462 -12.20 5.05 5.27
CA ILE A 462 -11.08 4.09 5.11
C ILE A 462 -11.53 2.63 5.13
N HIS A 463 -12.56 2.30 5.91
CA HIS A 463 -13.11 0.96 5.96
C HIS A 463 -13.85 0.58 4.66
N GLN A 464 -14.07 1.55 3.76
CA GLN A 464 -14.70 1.36 2.46
C GLN A 464 -13.75 0.90 1.34
N GLN A 465 -12.46 1.20 1.47
CA GLN A 465 -11.48 1.11 0.37
C GLN A 465 -10.81 -0.27 0.18
#